data_AF-A0A5D6XF87-F1
#
_entry.id   AF-A0A5D6XF87-F1
#
_cell.length_a   1.000
_cell.length_b   1.000
_cell.length_c   1.000
_cell.angle_alpha   90.00
_cell.angle_beta   90.00
_cell.angle_gamma   90.00
#
_symmetry.space_group_name_H-M   'P 1'
#
loop_
_entity.id
_entity.type
_entity.pdbx_description
1 polymer ?
#
loop_
_entity_poly.entity_id
_entity_poly.type
_entity_poly.pdbx_seq_one_letter_code
_entity_poly.pdbx_strand_id
1 'polypeptide(L)'
;MDANGDNDALRASVRALQMQAASELSTARLLVGISSGISLAAALSMIVCFIVFQESRRCGRRLLFCLHVADAGAAVAWLLVFALPAPRLGDANNAPVDDPSDHWPLLCYAQAHMLLFFLLASCLWTACFASHLFQLLGRRRKAPELYESRYHLIAWGLPLLTVLHIATQQLLGFDLVGPSGLPWCWIRSWSGFEWAKSGVDVQLSVFYGPLLAILVHNLATYLALLYKLQSDEISTTMEARICSRMVAYGCAFIFAFVWGFGLLLYQTVTPEHELNRALLYLTCIFTPLHGAMNALAYGVNQKVPPATSGTESLALCHA
;
A
#
# COMPACT_ATOMS: atom_id res chain seq x y z
N MET A 1 18.15 -51.29 -17.59
CA MET A 1 17.40 -51.06 -16.33
C MET A 1 18.27 -50.09 -15.56
N ASP A 2 18.06 -48.76 -15.66
CA ASP A 2 17.27 -48.01 -14.66
C ASP A 2 16.81 -46.61 -15.13
N ALA A 3 16.71 -46.36 -16.44
CA ALA A 3 16.24 -45.07 -16.96
C ALA A 3 14.80 -44.70 -16.56
N ASN A 4 13.96 -45.69 -16.19
CA ASN A 4 12.57 -45.43 -15.81
C ASN A 4 12.44 -45.00 -14.34
N GLY A 5 13.28 -45.52 -13.45
CA GLY A 5 13.26 -45.17 -12.02
C GLY A 5 13.76 -43.75 -11.76
N ASP A 6 14.76 -43.30 -12.51
CA ASP A 6 15.33 -41.94 -12.40
C ASP A 6 14.33 -40.87 -12.88
N ASN A 7 13.59 -41.16 -13.96
CA ASN A 7 12.51 -40.30 -14.45
C ASN A 7 11.34 -40.18 -13.47
N ASP A 8 11.00 -41.24 -12.75
CA ASP A 8 9.92 -41.21 -11.76
C ASP A 8 10.32 -40.47 -10.48
N ALA A 9 11.57 -40.60 -10.05
CA ALA A 9 12.13 -39.82 -8.94
C ALA A 9 12.18 -38.30 -9.26
N LEU A 10 12.60 -37.94 -10.47
CA LEU A 10 12.61 -36.55 -10.95
C LEU A 10 11.20 -35.96 -11.04
N ARG A 11 10.21 -36.73 -11.55
CA ARG A 11 8.81 -36.28 -11.56
C ARG A 11 8.26 -36.08 -10.15
N ALA A 12 8.62 -36.94 -9.21
CA ALA A 12 8.18 -36.83 -7.82
C ALA A 12 8.76 -35.56 -7.14
N SER A 13 10.04 -35.26 -7.37
CA SER A 13 10.68 -34.06 -6.81
C SER A 13 10.10 -32.77 -7.40
N VAL A 14 9.87 -32.72 -8.72
CA VAL A 14 9.20 -31.59 -9.39
C VAL A 14 7.79 -31.37 -8.83
N ARG A 15 6.99 -32.43 -8.68
CA ARG A 15 5.65 -32.33 -8.09
C ARG A 15 5.68 -31.82 -6.65
N ALA A 16 6.66 -32.25 -5.84
CA ALA A 16 6.80 -31.78 -4.47
C ALA A 16 7.12 -30.27 -4.40
N LEU A 17 8.04 -29.80 -5.24
CA LEU A 17 8.37 -28.37 -5.37
C LEU A 17 7.15 -27.54 -5.83
N GLN A 18 6.41 -28.05 -6.81
CA GLN A 18 5.18 -27.44 -7.32
C GLN A 18 4.11 -27.31 -6.23
N MET A 19 3.87 -28.38 -5.46
CA MET A 19 2.93 -28.35 -4.32
C MET A 19 3.37 -27.36 -3.24
N GLN A 20 4.67 -27.29 -2.95
CA GLN A 20 5.21 -26.33 -2.00
C GLN A 20 4.98 -24.89 -2.47
N ALA A 21 5.31 -24.56 -3.72
CA ALA A 21 5.08 -23.23 -4.28
C ALA A 21 3.59 -22.83 -4.27
N ALA A 22 2.70 -23.76 -4.62
CA ALA A 22 1.25 -23.53 -4.57
C ALA A 22 0.75 -23.25 -3.14
N SER A 23 1.24 -24.01 -2.15
CA SER A 23 0.91 -23.81 -0.74
C SER A 23 1.36 -22.44 -0.22
N GLU A 24 2.60 -22.04 -0.53
CA GLU A 24 3.16 -20.75 -0.13
C GLU A 24 2.34 -19.58 -0.72
N LEU A 25 1.97 -19.69 -2.00
CA LEU A 25 1.14 -18.67 -2.64
C LEU A 25 -0.28 -18.62 -2.06
N SER A 26 -0.88 -19.76 -1.76
CA SER A 26 -2.21 -19.82 -1.13
C SER A 26 -2.20 -19.16 0.25
N THR A 27 -1.15 -19.40 1.04
CA THR A 27 -0.93 -18.78 2.35
C THR A 27 -0.78 -17.27 2.21
N ALA A 28 0.04 -16.82 1.26
CA ALA A 28 0.24 -15.40 1.00
C ALA A 28 -1.05 -14.69 0.56
N ARG A 29 -1.89 -15.32 -0.27
CA ARG A 29 -3.22 -14.79 -0.63
C ARG A 29 -4.14 -14.64 0.57
N LEU A 30 -4.16 -15.63 1.47
CA LEU A 30 -4.93 -15.56 2.71
C LEU A 30 -4.46 -14.40 3.60
N LEU A 31 -3.15 -14.23 3.76
CA LEU A 31 -2.56 -13.13 4.53
C LEU A 31 -2.97 -11.77 3.97
N VAL A 32 -2.88 -11.58 2.64
CA VAL A 32 -3.35 -10.37 1.95
C VAL A 32 -4.83 -10.13 2.21
N GLY A 33 -5.66 -11.17 2.15
CA GLY A 33 -7.10 -11.06 2.38
C GLY A 33 -7.45 -10.61 3.80
N ILE A 34 -6.81 -11.21 4.81
CA ILE A 34 -7.04 -10.86 6.21
C ILE A 34 -6.61 -9.41 6.48
N SER A 35 -5.38 -9.05 6.05
CA SER A 35 -4.82 -7.71 6.30
C SER A 35 -5.61 -6.61 5.58
N SER A 36 -5.98 -6.81 4.31
CA SER A 36 -6.82 -5.88 3.55
C SER A 36 -8.25 -5.81 4.08
N GLY A 37 -8.83 -6.91 4.57
CA GLY A 37 -10.15 -6.90 5.22
C GLY A 37 -10.19 -6.03 6.48
N ILE A 38 -9.16 -6.15 7.34
CA ILE A 38 -9.01 -5.29 8.52
C ILE A 38 -8.83 -3.83 8.10
N SER A 39 -7.99 -3.58 7.10
CA SER A 39 -7.73 -2.25 6.54
C SER A 39 -9.00 -1.59 6.00
N LEU A 40 -9.82 -2.35 5.27
CA LEU A 40 -11.09 -1.88 4.73
C LEU A 40 -12.08 -1.53 5.85
N ALA A 41 -12.23 -2.40 6.84
CA ALA A 41 -13.12 -2.15 7.98
C ALA A 41 -12.71 -0.88 8.76
N ALA A 42 -11.41 -0.69 8.99
CA ALA A 42 -10.86 0.49 9.66
C ALA A 42 -11.05 1.78 8.82
N ALA A 43 -10.81 1.72 7.51
CA ALA A 43 -11.03 2.87 6.64
C ALA A 43 -12.52 3.25 6.56
N LEU A 44 -13.41 2.25 6.44
CA LEU A 44 -14.86 2.47 6.41
C LEU A 44 -15.39 3.03 7.73
N SER A 45 -14.89 2.58 8.88
CA SER A 45 -15.31 3.14 10.17
C SER A 45 -14.96 4.63 10.28
N MET A 46 -13.77 5.02 9.83
CA MET A 46 -13.34 6.42 9.77
C MET A 46 -14.19 7.25 8.80
N ILE A 47 -14.52 6.70 7.63
CA ILE A 47 -15.41 7.33 6.65
C ILE A 47 -16.81 7.54 7.23
N VAL A 48 -17.39 6.51 7.86
CA VAL A 48 -18.72 6.58 8.49
C VAL A 48 -18.73 7.62 9.61
N CYS A 49 -17.71 7.62 10.49
CA CYS A 49 -17.55 8.65 11.52
C CYS A 49 -17.55 10.07 10.92
N PHE A 50 -16.83 10.30 9.83
CA PHE A 50 -16.80 11.60 9.18
C PHE A 50 -18.18 12.02 8.60
N ILE A 51 -18.94 11.07 8.06
CA ILE A 51 -20.26 11.33 7.47
C ILE A 51 -21.28 11.67 8.57
N VAL A 52 -21.30 10.89 9.66
CA VAL A 52 -22.27 11.03 10.76
C VAL A 52 -22.06 12.33 11.53
N PHE A 53 -20.81 12.72 11.81
CA PHE A 53 -20.51 13.88 12.65
C PHE A 53 -20.24 15.13 11.81
N GLN A 54 -21.30 15.80 11.38
CA GLN A 54 -21.23 16.94 10.46
C GLN A 54 -20.56 18.19 11.07
N GLU A 55 -20.75 18.44 12.36
CA GLU A 55 -20.16 19.59 13.09
C GLU A 55 -18.63 19.53 13.16
N SER A 56 -18.06 18.39 12.79
CA SER A 56 -16.64 18.08 12.87
C SER A 56 -15.88 18.37 11.55
N ARG A 57 -16.54 18.71 10.43
CA ARG A 57 -15.93 18.77 9.08
C ARG A 57 -14.99 19.96 8.78
N ARG A 58 -14.08 20.28 9.70
CA ARG A 58 -12.96 21.21 9.48
C ARG A 58 -12.03 20.69 8.38
N CYS A 59 -11.32 21.60 7.72
CA CYS A 59 -10.40 21.30 6.60
C CYS A 59 -9.49 20.08 6.87
N GLY A 60 -8.80 20.03 8.01
CA GLY A 60 -7.94 18.89 8.35
C GLY A 60 -8.64 17.52 8.38
N ARG A 61 -9.91 17.44 8.80
CA ARG A 61 -10.68 16.19 8.79
C ARG A 61 -11.21 15.82 7.40
N ARG A 62 -11.39 16.78 6.50
CA ARG A 62 -11.69 16.51 5.08
C ARG A 62 -10.52 15.87 4.35
N LEU A 63 -9.28 16.30 4.67
CA LEU A 63 -8.07 15.66 4.16
C LEU A 63 -7.96 14.20 4.63
N LEU A 64 -8.24 13.94 5.92
CA LEU A 64 -8.25 12.59 6.48
C LEU A 64 -9.35 11.71 5.89
N PHE A 65 -10.52 12.27 5.60
CA PHE A 65 -11.55 11.58 4.86
C PHE A 65 -11.03 11.12 3.48
N CYS A 66 -10.34 11.99 2.74
CA CYS A 66 -9.77 11.62 1.44
C CYS A 66 -8.66 10.57 1.55
N LEU A 67 -7.83 10.65 2.61
CA LEU A 67 -6.85 9.61 2.95
C LEU A 67 -7.53 8.24 3.11
N HIS A 68 -8.58 8.17 3.93
CA HIS A 68 -9.28 6.90 4.16
C HIS A 68 -10.09 6.41 2.97
N VAL A 69 -10.55 7.30 2.09
CA VAL A 69 -11.10 6.90 0.78
C VAL A 69 -10.03 6.23 -0.08
N ALA A 70 -8.81 6.77 -0.09
CA ALA A 70 -7.68 6.12 -0.78
C ALA A 70 -7.33 4.77 -0.15
N ASP A 71 -7.28 4.69 1.19
CA ASP A 71 -7.02 3.45 1.92
C ASP A 71 -8.07 2.37 1.64
N ALA A 72 -9.36 2.73 1.62
CA ALA A 72 -10.44 1.81 1.28
C ALA A 72 -10.31 1.31 -0.17
N GLY A 73 -9.98 2.19 -1.12
CA GLY A 73 -9.71 1.82 -2.51
C GLY A 73 -8.53 0.86 -2.65
N ALA A 74 -7.44 1.09 -1.92
CA ALA A 74 -6.28 0.18 -1.89
C ALA A 74 -6.67 -1.18 -1.30
N ALA A 75 -7.42 -1.21 -0.20
CA ALA A 75 -7.88 -2.45 0.42
C ALA A 75 -8.79 -3.26 -0.52
N VAL A 76 -9.71 -2.61 -1.23
CA VAL A 76 -10.52 -3.26 -2.28
C VAL A 76 -9.64 -3.84 -3.38
N ALA A 77 -8.64 -3.08 -3.85
CA ALA A 77 -7.71 -3.55 -4.87
C ALA A 77 -6.92 -4.79 -4.40
N TRP A 78 -6.48 -4.82 -3.14
CA TRP A 78 -5.86 -6.01 -2.54
C TRP A 78 -6.80 -7.22 -2.51
N LEU A 79 -8.07 -7.02 -2.14
CA LEU A 79 -9.07 -8.09 -2.07
C LEU A 79 -9.41 -8.71 -3.44
N LEU A 80 -9.14 -8.02 -4.56
CA LEU A 80 -9.27 -8.59 -5.90
C LEU A 80 -8.40 -9.84 -6.11
N VAL A 81 -7.42 -10.09 -5.22
CA VAL A 81 -6.58 -11.29 -5.23
C VAL A 81 -7.40 -12.59 -5.21
N PHE A 82 -8.56 -12.60 -4.58
CA PHE A 82 -9.44 -13.78 -4.52
C PHE A 82 -10.25 -14.00 -5.80
N ALA A 83 -10.44 -12.95 -6.59
CA ALA A 83 -11.11 -13.03 -7.88
C ALA A 83 -10.13 -13.31 -9.03
N LEU A 84 -8.81 -13.28 -8.77
CA LEU A 84 -7.81 -13.71 -9.73
C LEU A 84 -7.76 -15.24 -9.84
N PRO A 85 -7.54 -15.78 -11.05
CA PRO A 85 -7.36 -17.21 -11.23
C PRO A 85 -6.19 -17.73 -10.38
N ALA A 86 -6.32 -18.95 -9.88
CA ALA A 86 -5.18 -19.67 -9.32
C ALA A 86 -4.08 -19.77 -10.39
N PRO A 87 -2.79 -19.61 -10.03
CA PRO A 87 -1.73 -19.83 -11.00
C PRO A 87 -1.82 -21.28 -11.44
N ARG A 88 -2.04 -21.48 -12.74
CA ARG A 88 -1.98 -22.80 -13.36
C ARG A 88 -0.50 -23.18 -13.40
N LEU A 89 -0.02 -23.87 -12.38
CA LEU A 89 1.23 -24.63 -12.49
C LEU A 89 0.94 -25.77 -13.46
N GLY A 90 1.61 -25.75 -14.61
CA GLY A 90 1.24 -26.52 -15.80
C GLY A 90 0.87 -27.98 -15.54
N ASP A 91 -0.25 -28.40 -16.14
CA ASP A 91 -0.58 -29.82 -16.26
C ASP A 91 0.56 -30.52 -16.99
N ALA A 92 1.21 -31.47 -16.31
CA ALA A 92 2.30 -32.29 -16.86
C ALA A 92 1.83 -33.26 -17.97
N ASN A 93 0.55 -33.20 -18.36
CA ASN A 93 -0.08 -34.12 -19.31
C ASN A 93 -0.79 -33.31 -20.41
N ASN A 94 -0.04 -32.91 -21.43
CA ASN A 94 -0.53 -32.60 -22.79
C ASN A 94 -1.61 -31.50 -22.94
N ALA A 95 -1.23 -30.24 -22.73
CA ALA A 95 -1.87 -29.14 -23.47
C ALA A 95 -0.80 -28.41 -24.29
N PRO A 96 -1.02 -28.14 -25.59
CA PRO A 96 -0.12 -27.33 -26.40
C PRO A 96 0.05 -25.95 -25.76
N VAL A 97 1.29 -25.48 -25.74
CA VAL A 97 1.62 -24.06 -25.51
C VAL A 97 1.25 -23.31 -26.79
N ASP A 98 -0.04 -23.11 -27.02
CA ASP A 98 -0.55 -22.37 -28.17
C ASP A 98 -1.49 -21.26 -27.67
N ASP A 99 -0.93 -20.11 -27.32
CA ASP A 99 -1.26 -18.78 -27.90
C ASP A 99 -0.49 -17.67 -27.12
N PRO A 100 0.40 -16.88 -27.75
CA PRO A 100 1.01 -15.69 -27.14
C PRO A 100 0.00 -14.57 -26.80
N SER A 101 -1.27 -14.73 -27.18
CA SER A 101 -2.36 -13.80 -26.91
C SER A 101 -3.30 -14.24 -25.78
N ASP A 102 -2.77 -14.98 -24.80
CA ASP A 102 -3.52 -15.37 -23.61
C ASP A 102 -3.92 -14.11 -22.82
N HIS A 103 -5.18 -13.71 -22.98
CA HIS A 103 -5.75 -12.51 -22.38
C HIS A 103 -5.66 -12.64 -20.87
N TRP A 104 -4.64 -12.03 -20.25
CA TRP A 104 -4.64 -11.84 -18.80
C TRP A 104 -5.97 -11.20 -18.43
N PRO A 105 -6.67 -11.70 -17.39
CA PRO A 105 -7.98 -11.18 -17.06
C PRO A 105 -7.84 -9.68 -16.83
N LEU A 106 -8.70 -8.88 -17.47
CA LEU A 106 -8.77 -7.41 -17.28
C LEU A 106 -8.68 -7.02 -15.80
N LEU A 107 -9.16 -7.90 -14.92
CA LEU A 107 -9.08 -7.83 -13.48
C LEU A 107 -7.64 -7.73 -12.91
N CYS A 108 -6.66 -8.44 -13.48
CA CYS A 108 -5.26 -8.40 -13.06
C CYS A 108 -4.65 -7.02 -13.34
N TYR A 109 -4.85 -6.50 -14.55
CA TYR A 109 -4.45 -5.15 -14.89
C TYR A 109 -5.19 -4.12 -14.02
N ALA A 110 -6.51 -4.27 -13.85
CA ALA A 110 -7.29 -3.39 -13.00
C ALA A 110 -6.76 -3.38 -11.55
N GLN A 111 -6.49 -4.56 -10.98
CA GLN A 111 -5.90 -4.68 -9.64
C GLN A 111 -4.59 -3.90 -9.55
N ALA A 112 -3.66 -4.14 -10.46
CA ALA A 112 -2.34 -3.52 -10.38
C ALA A 112 -2.39 -1.99 -10.53
N HIS A 113 -3.21 -1.46 -11.45
CA HIS A 113 -3.40 -0.02 -11.61
C HIS A 113 -4.13 0.59 -10.40
N MET A 114 -5.13 -0.09 -9.85
CA MET A 114 -5.82 0.37 -8.64
C MET A 114 -4.86 0.40 -7.44
N LEU A 115 -4.05 -0.64 -7.23
CA LEU A 115 -3.05 -0.65 -6.18
C LEU A 115 -2.05 0.50 -6.34
N LEU A 116 -1.52 0.70 -7.55
CA LEU A 116 -0.60 1.80 -7.84
C LEU A 116 -1.23 3.17 -7.56
N PHE A 117 -2.47 3.39 -8.02
CA PHE A 117 -3.21 4.63 -7.79
C PHE A 117 -3.47 4.89 -6.32
N PHE A 118 -4.14 3.96 -5.63
CA PHE A 118 -4.65 4.18 -4.29
C PHE A 118 -3.56 4.17 -3.22
N LEU A 119 -2.53 3.33 -3.36
CA LEU A 119 -1.38 3.35 -2.44
C LEU A 119 -0.62 4.68 -2.56
N LEU A 120 -0.33 5.14 -3.79
CA LEU A 120 0.36 6.41 -3.99
C LEU A 120 -0.50 7.61 -3.54
N ALA A 121 -1.81 7.57 -3.82
CA ALA A 121 -2.74 8.60 -3.36
C ALA A 121 -2.80 8.65 -1.82
N SER A 122 -2.88 7.51 -1.14
CA SER A 122 -2.86 7.44 0.33
C SER A 122 -1.57 8.08 0.88
N CYS A 123 -0.41 7.69 0.35
CA CYS A 123 0.87 8.28 0.71
C CYS A 123 0.90 9.80 0.49
N LEU A 124 0.44 10.32 -0.65
CA LEU A 124 0.39 11.75 -0.91
C LEU A 124 -0.59 12.50 0.00
N TRP A 125 -1.70 11.87 0.39
CA TRP A 125 -2.62 12.43 1.37
C TRP A 125 -1.96 12.58 2.74
N THR A 126 -1.09 11.66 3.16
CA THR A 126 -0.30 11.85 4.38
C THR A 126 0.62 13.08 4.28
N ALA A 127 1.26 13.32 3.13
CA ALA A 127 2.09 14.50 2.90
C ALA A 127 1.28 15.80 2.85
N CYS A 128 0.10 15.78 2.23
CA CYS A 128 -0.82 16.92 2.23
C CYS A 128 -1.27 17.23 3.67
N PHE A 129 -1.57 16.20 4.46
CA PHE A 129 -1.94 16.35 5.87
C PHE A 129 -0.79 16.92 6.71
N ALA A 130 0.43 16.41 6.56
CA ALA A 130 1.61 16.94 7.24
C ALA A 130 1.84 18.42 6.89
N SER A 131 1.73 18.76 5.60
CA SER A 131 1.85 20.13 5.10
C SER A 131 0.77 21.05 5.66
N HIS A 132 -0.47 20.57 5.74
CA HIS A 132 -1.59 21.29 6.34
C HIS A 132 -1.34 21.61 7.82
N LEU A 133 -0.89 20.62 8.59
CA LEU A 133 -0.56 20.80 10.00
C LEU A 133 0.58 21.81 10.20
N PHE A 134 1.64 21.75 9.38
CA PHE A 134 2.73 22.71 9.45
C PHE A 134 2.29 24.14 9.10
N GLN A 135 1.39 24.30 8.13
CA GLN A 135 0.84 25.62 7.82
C GLN A 135 -0.02 26.20 8.95
N LEU A 136 -0.79 25.34 9.61
CA LEU A 136 -1.66 25.73 10.72
C LEU A 136 -0.86 26.08 11.97
N LEU A 137 0.09 25.23 12.36
CA LEU A 137 0.82 25.39 13.62
C LEU A 137 2.13 26.16 13.45
N GLY A 138 2.99 25.71 12.53
CA GLY A 138 4.32 26.29 12.33
C GLY A 138 4.29 27.67 11.70
N ARG A 139 3.37 27.91 10.75
CA ARG A 139 3.21 29.22 10.09
C ARG A 139 2.03 30.04 10.61
N ARG A 140 1.18 29.50 11.49
CA ARG A 140 -0.01 30.15 12.05
C ARG A 140 -0.89 30.82 10.98
N ARG A 141 -1.03 30.18 9.82
CA ARG A 141 -1.84 30.74 8.72
C ARG A 141 -3.32 30.66 9.08
N LYS A 142 -4.01 31.80 8.96
CA LYS A 142 -5.43 31.96 9.36
C LYS A 142 -6.43 31.28 8.41
N ALA A 143 -6.07 31.04 7.15
CA ALA A 143 -6.95 30.46 6.13
C ALA A 143 -6.25 29.29 5.38
N PRO A 144 -6.02 28.14 6.04
CA PRO A 144 -5.39 27.00 5.40
C PRO A 144 -6.30 26.30 4.37
N GLU A 145 -7.63 26.54 4.37
CA GLU A 145 -8.55 25.99 3.37
C GLU A 145 -8.24 26.42 1.93
N LEU A 146 -7.59 27.56 1.72
CA LEU A 146 -7.21 28.03 0.39
C LEU A 146 -6.25 27.08 -0.36
N TYR A 147 -5.55 26.20 0.38
CA TYR A 147 -4.63 25.22 -0.18
C TYR A 147 -5.29 23.88 -0.52
N GLU A 148 -6.55 23.69 -0.15
CA GLU A 148 -7.21 22.40 -0.25
C GLU A 148 -7.34 21.91 -1.69
N SER A 149 -7.72 22.79 -2.62
CA SER A 149 -7.76 22.46 -4.05
C SER A 149 -6.40 21.98 -4.56
N ARG A 150 -5.29 22.56 -4.07
CA ARG A 150 -3.94 22.13 -4.44
C ARG A 150 -3.62 20.75 -3.89
N TYR A 151 -4.08 20.43 -2.67
CA TYR A 151 -3.92 19.10 -2.11
C TYR A 151 -4.66 18.05 -2.92
N HIS A 152 -5.91 18.32 -3.32
CA HIS A 152 -6.65 17.41 -4.21
C HIS A 152 -5.96 17.21 -5.55
N LEU A 153 -5.48 18.29 -6.18
CA LEU A 153 -4.77 18.21 -7.45
C LEU A 153 -3.50 17.35 -7.34
N ILE A 154 -2.74 17.49 -6.25
CA ILE A 154 -1.51 16.72 -6.04
C ILE A 154 -1.84 15.27 -5.69
N ALA A 155 -2.66 15.04 -4.66
CA ALA A 155 -2.88 13.71 -4.09
C ALA A 155 -3.72 12.78 -4.98
N TRP A 156 -4.60 13.33 -5.83
CA TRP A 156 -5.32 12.53 -6.83
C TRP A 156 -4.70 12.62 -8.22
N GLY A 157 -4.21 13.81 -8.60
CA GLY A 157 -3.69 14.04 -9.94
C GLY A 157 -2.37 13.33 -10.21
N LEU A 158 -1.40 13.36 -9.28
CA LEU A 158 -0.12 12.68 -9.51
C LEU A 158 -0.28 11.16 -9.65
N PRO A 159 -1.03 10.44 -8.78
CA PRO A 159 -1.27 9.01 -8.99
C PRO A 159 -2.03 8.70 -10.27
N LEU A 160 -2.98 9.56 -10.65
CA LEU A 160 -3.70 9.41 -11.92
C LEU A 160 -2.74 9.53 -13.11
N LEU A 161 -1.88 10.55 -13.11
CA LEU A 161 -0.87 10.74 -14.15
C LEU A 161 0.10 9.56 -14.23
N THR A 162 0.52 9.03 -13.08
CA THR A 162 1.35 7.83 -12.99
C THR A 162 0.68 6.61 -13.64
N VAL A 163 -0.58 6.36 -13.29
CA VAL A 163 -1.36 5.25 -13.88
C VAL A 163 -1.58 5.43 -15.36
N LEU A 164 -1.91 6.65 -15.81
CA LEU A 164 -2.08 6.96 -17.24
C LEU A 164 -0.77 6.77 -18.00
N HIS A 165 0.37 7.19 -17.43
CA HIS A 165 1.68 6.97 -18.04
C HIS A 165 1.95 5.48 -18.23
N ILE A 166 1.80 4.67 -17.18
CA ILE A 166 2.00 3.21 -17.27
C ILE A 166 1.02 2.57 -18.26
N ALA A 167 -0.27 2.93 -18.22
CA ALA A 167 -1.27 2.41 -19.14
C ALA A 167 -0.96 2.76 -20.60
N THR A 168 -0.52 3.99 -20.88
CA THR A 168 -0.11 4.40 -22.24
C THR A 168 1.10 3.63 -22.74
N GLN A 169 2.10 3.38 -21.89
CA GLN A 169 3.23 2.54 -22.27
C GLN A 169 2.80 1.09 -22.53
N GLN A 170 1.88 0.55 -21.72
CA GLN A 170 1.30 -0.78 -21.94
C GLN A 170 0.58 -0.87 -23.30
N LEU A 171 -0.17 0.17 -23.69
CA LEU A 171 -0.81 0.24 -25.01
C LEU A 171 0.18 0.36 -26.18
N LEU A 172 1.38 0.89 -25.93
CA LEU A 172 2.47 0.96 -26.92
C LEU A 172 3.26 -0.35 -27.04
N GLY A 173 2.86 -1.39 -26.30
CA GLY A 173 3.47 -2.73 -26.36
C GLY A 173 4.52 -3.01 -25.29
N PHE A 174 4.69 -2.13 -24.29
CA PHE A 174 5.57 -2.40 -23.16
C PHE A 174 4.86 -3.20 -22.07
N ASP A 175 5.33 -4.40 -21.76
CA ASP A 175 4.75 -5.28 -20.74
C ASP A 175 5.15 -4.89 -19.31
N LEU A 176 4.61 -3.78 -18.81
CA LEU A 176 5.01 -3.15 -17.55
C LEU A 176 4.23 -3.67 -16.34
N VAL A 177 2.98 -4.06 -16.52
CA VAL A 177 2.07 -4.44 -15.42
C VAL A 177 1.47 -5.80 -15.70
N GLY A 178 1.23 -6.60 -14.65
CA GLY A 178 0.59 -7.91 -14.76
C GLY A 178 1.02 -8.89 -13.66
N PRO A 179 0.91 -10.20 -13.93
CA PRO A 179 1.40 -11.22 -13.01
C PRO A 179 2.93 -11.13 -12.86
N SER A 180 3.40 -11.08 -11.62
CA SER A 180 4.81 -10.82 -11.29
C SER A 180 5.44 -11.92 -10.43
N GLY A 181 4.86 -13.13 -10.44
CA GLY A 181 5.25 -14.21 -9.52
C GLY A 181 4.80 -13.98 -8.07
N LEU A 182 4.06 -12.89 -7.83
CA LEU A 182 3.43 -12.54 -6.57
C LEU A 182 1.97 -13.02 -6.54
N PRO A 183 1.34 -13.13 -5.35
CA PRO A 183 -0.05 -13.54 -5.26
C PRO A 183 -1.03 -12.54 -5.88
N TRP A 184 -0.61 -11.28 -6.02
CA TRP A 184 -1.32 -10.18 -6.65
C TRP A 184 -0.65 -9.73 -7.95
N CYS A 185 -1.37 -8.98 -8.76
CA CYS A 185 -0.84 -8.34 -9.96
C CYS A 185 -0.14 -7.02 -9.62
N TRP A 186 1.04 -6.80 -10.21
CA TRP A 186 1.90 -5.66 -9.90
C TRP A 186 2.70 -5.20 -11.14
N ILE A 187 3.57 -4.21 -10.97
CA ILE A 187 4.59 -3.87 -11.95
C ILE A 187 5.51 -5.09 -12.13
N ARG A 188 5.68 -5.57 -13.36
CA ARG A 188 6.37 -6.82 -13.69
C ARG A 188 7.88 -6.62 -13.60
N SER A 189 8.51 -7.24 -12.60
CA SER A 189 9.97 -7.52 -12.59
C SER A 189 10.29 -8.91 -13.16
N TRP A 190 9.26 -9.67 -13.57
CA TRP A 190 9.37 -11.02 -14.09
C TRP A 190 8.48 -11.18 -15.33
N SER A 191 9.05 -11.69 -16.43
CA SER A 191 8.31 -11.97 -17.67
C SER A 191 8.86 -13.22 -18.34
N GLY A 192 8.01 -14.18 -18.70
CA GLY A 192 8.43 -15.35 -19.48
C GLY A 192 9.46 -16.24 -18.79
N PHE A 193 9.42 -16.36 -17.45
CA PHE A 193 10.44 -17.05 -16.65
C PHE A 193 11.83 -16.38 -16.61
N GLU A 194 11.91 -15.13 -17.07
CA GLU A 194 13.13 -14.34 -17.03
C GLU A 194 12.97 -13.08 -16.17
N TRP A 195 14.08 -12.69 -15.53
CA TRP A 195 14.17 -11.47 -14.73
C TRP A 195 14.26 -10.24 -15.63
N ALA A 196 13.28 -9.34 -15.49
CA ALA A 196 13.22 -8.10 -16.24
C ALA A 196 13.77 -6.94 -15.40
N LYS A 197 15.06 -6.60 -15.58
CA LYS A 197 15.71 -5.47 -14.89
C LYS A 197 14.95 -4.15 -15.11
N SER A 198 14.40 -3.94 -16.31
CA SER A 198 13.56 -2.77 -16.62
C SER A 198 12.34 -2.65 -15.69
N GLY A 199 11.78 -3.76 -15.25
CA GLY A 199 10.68 -3.80 -14.28
C GLY A 199 11.06 -3.28 -12.89
N VAL A 200 12.28 -3.58 -12.44
CA VAL A 200 12.83 -3.06 -11.19
C VAL A 200 13.00 -1.55 -11.29
N ASP A 201 13.57 -1.06 -12.39
CA ASP A 201 13.79 0.37 -12.63
C ASP A 201 12.46 1.13 -12.63
N VAL A 202 11.41 0.54 -13.19
CA VAL A 202 10.05 1.11 -13.17
C VAL A 202 9.47 1.09 -11.75
N GLN A 203 9.60 -0.01 -10.99
CA GLN A 203 9.16 -0.04 -9.59
C GLN A 203 9.87 1.01 -8.73
N LEU A 204 11.18 1.17 -8.91
CA LEU A 204 11.98 2.16 -8.20
C LEU A 204 11.59 3.59 -8.58
N SER A 205 11.41 3.88 -9.87
CA SER A 205 11.12 5.25 -10.33
C SER A 205 9.67 5.67 -10.11
N VAL A 206 8.71 4.75 -10.29
CA VAL A 206 7.28 5.08 -10.33
C VAL A 206 6.59 4.88 -8.99
N PHE A 207 7.10 3.98 -8.14
CA PHE A 207 6.52 3.69 -6.83
C PHE A 207 7.48 4.08 -5.69
N TYR A 208 8.60 3.37 -5.52
CA TYR A 208 9.45 3.56 -4.35
C TYR A 208 10.15 4.93 -4.27
N GLY A 209 10.48 5.54 -5.41
CA GLY A 209 11.07 6.87 -5.50
C GLY A 209 10.12 7.96 -4.98
N PRO A 210 8.88 8.05 -5.49
CA PRO A 210 7.84 8.91 -4.92
C PRO A 210 7.57 8.62 -3.45
N LEU A 211 7.52 7.36 -3.02
CA LEU A 211 7.38 6.99 -1.61
C LEU A 211 8.52 7.58 -0.74
N LEU A 212 9.77 7.45 -1.19
CA LEU A 212 10.92 8.02 -0.48
C LEU A 212 10.84 9.55 -0.42
N ALA A 213 10.48 10.21 -1.52
CA ALA A 213 10.30 11.65 -1.55
C ALA A 213 9.22 12.13 -0.56
N ILE A 214 8.10 11.40 -0.48
CA ILE A 214 7.02 11.65 0.49
C ILE A 214 7.51 11.46 1.92
N LEU A 215 8.26 10.39 2.19
CA LEU A 215 8.82 10.12 3.51
C LEU A 215 9.78 11.23 3.96
N VAL A 216 10.68 11.65 3.07
CA VAL A 216 11.62 12.75 3.32
C VAL A 216 10.87 14.06 3.55
N HIS A 217 9.84 14.36 2.76
CA HIS A 217 8.99 15.54 2.94
C HIS A 217 8.28 15.54 4.30
N ASN A 218 7.69 14.41 4.70
CA ASN A 218 7.02 14.26 5.99
C ASN A 218 8.00 14.45 7.15
N LEU A 219 9.19 13.85 7.07
CA LEU A 219 10.25 13.99 8.06
C LEU A 219 10.74 15.44 8.15
N ALA A 220 11.00 16.10 7.02
CA ALA A 220 11.43 17.49 6.98
C ALA A 220 10.36 18.42 7.59
N THR A 221 9.09 18.18 7.28
CA THR A 221 7.96 18.93 7.84
C THR A 221 7.85 18.76 9.36
N TYR A 222 8.03 17.53 9.85
CA TYR A 222 8.05 17.22 11.27
C TYR A 222 9.21 17.92 12.00
N LEU A 223 10.44 17.80 11.48
CA LEU A 223 11.62 18.45 12.06
C LEU A 223 11.48 19.97 12.07
N ALA A 224 10.95 20.55 10.98
CA ALA A 224 10.68 21.98 10.91
C ALA A 224 9.63 22.43 11.94
N LEU A 225 8.59 21.60 12.18
CA LEU A 225 7.60 21.87 13.22
C LEU A 225 8.22 21.80 14.62
N LEU A 226 9.01 20.77 14.92
CA LEU A 226 9.71 20.64 16.21
C LEU A 226 10.61 21.83 16.50
N TYR A 227 11.41 22.25 15.51
CA TYR A 227 12.29 23.39 15.66
C TYR A 227 11.51 24.67 15.99
N LYS A 228 10.36 24.89 15.35
CA LYS A 228 9.48 26.04 15.62
C LYS A 228 8.81 25.97 17.00
N LEU A 229 8.44 24.77 17.45
CA LEU A 229 7.83 24.58 18.76
C LEU A 229 8.83 24.75 19.91
N GLN A 230 10.10 24.44 19.68
CA GLN A 230 11.15 24.66 20.68
C GLN A 230 11.53 26.14 20.82
N SER A 231 11.44 26.91 19.73
CA SER A 231 11.70 28.36 19.77
C SER A 231 10.59 29.16 20.46
N ASP A 232 9.37 28.63 20.48
CA ASP A 232 8.24 29.24 21.16
C ASP A 232 8.14 28.62 22.57
N GLU A 233 8.53 29.36 23.61
CA GLU A 233 8.64 28.92 25.03
C GLU A 233 7.36 28.29 25.66
N ILE A 234 6.26 28.17 24.93
CA ILE A 234 4.97 27.67 25.40
C ILE A 234 4.55 26.49 24.52
N SER A 235 5.14 25.30 24.75
CA SER A 235 4.66 24.06 24.15
C SER A 235 3.34 23.67 24.81
N THR A 236 2.23 23.91 24.10
CA THR A 236 0.91 23.55 24.58
C THR A 236 0.68 22.04 24.46
N THR A 237 -0.14 21.46 25.34
CA THR A 237 -0.50 20.03 25.25
C THR A 237 -1.14 19.62 23.92
N MET A 238 -1.67 20.57 23.15
CA MET A 238 -2.23 20.35 21.81
C MET A 238 -1.13 20.10 20.76
N GLU A 239 -0.01 20.80 20.85
CA GLU A 239 1.11 20.67 19.90
C GLU A 239 1.80 19.32 20.03
N ALA A 240 2.01 18.84 21.27
CA ALA A 240 2.57 17.51 21.52
C ALA A 240 1.70 16.38 20.94
N ARG A 241 0.37 16.49 21.03
CA ARG A 241 -0.57 15.52 20.41
C ARG A 241 -0.43 15.50 18.89
N ILE A 242 -0.21 16.67 18.28
CA ILE A 242 -0.09 16.78 16.82
C ILE A 242 1.26 16.24 16.33
N CYS A 243 2.35 16.52 17.04
CA CYS A 243 3.65 15.91 16.77
C CYS A 243 3.61 14.38 16.89
N SER A 244 2.96 13.86 17.93
CA SER A 244 2.76 12.41 18.10
C SER A 244 2.00 11.79 16.92
N ARG A 245 0.97 12.48 16.39
CA ARG A 245 0.25 12.02 15.18
C ARG A 245 1.16 11.96 13.95
N MET A 246 1.99 12.99 13.72
CA MET A 246 2.93 12.99 12.60
C MET A 246 3.94 11.84 12.68
N VAL A 247 4.47 11.57 13.88
CA VAL A 247 5.36 10.41 14.12
C VAL A 247 4.62 9.11 13.86
N ALA A 248 3.39 8.97 14.35
CA ALA A 248 2.58 7.76 14.14
C ALA A 248 2.35 7.47 12.65
N TYR A 249 2.02 8.48 11.84
CA TYR A 249 1.91 8.33 10.38
C TYR A 249 3.25 7.96 9.73
N GLY A 250 4.36 8.56 10.16
CA GLY A 250 5.70 8.20 9.66
C GLY A 250 6.08 6.75 9.99
N CYS A 251 5.82 6.30 11.22
CA CYS A 251 6.03 4.91 11.64
C CYS A 251 5.12 3.96 10.86
N ALA A 252 3.85 4.31 10.66
CA ALA A 252 2.91 3.53 9.87
C ALA A 252 3.40 3.34 8.44
N PHE A 253 3.85 4.42 7.81
CA PHE A 253 4.43 4.40 6.47
C PHE A 253 5.65 3.48 6.37
N ILE A 254 6.66 3.67 7.23
CA ILE A 254 7.90 2.88 7.18
C ILE A 254 7.58 1.40 7.36
N PHE A 255 6.78 1.07 8.35
CA PHE A 255 6.49 -0.31 8.69
C PHE A 255 5.60 -1.01 7.65
N ALA A 256 4.76 -0.27 6.92
CA ALA A 256 3.96 -0.81 5.83
C ALA A 256 4.79 -1.18 4.58
N PHE A 257 5.82 -0.40 4.25
CA PHE A 257 6.53 -0.50 2.96
C PHE A 257 7.96 -1.05 3.04
N VAL A 258 8.60 -1.06 4.21
CA VAL A 258 10.00 -1.53 4.36
C VAL A 258 10.18 -2.98 3.92
N TRP A 259 9.17 -3.84 4.16
CA TRP A 259 9.22 -5.25 3.81
C TRP A 259 9.14 -5.49 2.30
N GLY A 260 8.26 -4.75 1.60
CA GLY A 260 8.14 -4.82 0.15
C GLY A 260 9.39 -4.30 -0.55
N PHE A 261 9.99 -3.22 -0.04
CA PHE A 261 11.26 -2.72 -0.55
C PHE A 261 12.41 -3.71 -0.28
N GLY A 262 12.45 -4.30 0.93
CA GLY A 262 13.41 -5.34 1.28
C GLY A 262 13.28 -6.58 0.39
N LEU A 263 12.05 -6.99 0.06
CA LEU A 263 11.78 -8.08 -0.87
C LEU A 263 12.33 -7.77 -2.27
N LEU A 264 12.10 -6.56 -2.79
CA LEU A 264 12.64 -6.12 -4.07
C LEU A 264 14.17 -6.14 -4.06
N LEU A 265 14.80 -5.59 -3.03
CA LEU A 265 16.26 -5.59 -2.89
C LEU A 265 16.83 -7.00 -2.82
N TYR A 266 16.23 -7.88 -2.02
CA TYR A 266 16.66 -9.27 -1.91
C TYR A 266 16.60 -9.97 -3.27
N GLN A 267 15.48 -9.85 -3.97
CA GLN A 267 15.32 -10.40 -5.32
C GLN A 267 16.38 -9.87 -6.29
N THR A 268 16.70 -8.58 -6.24
CA THR A 268 17.71 -7.99 -7.16
C THR A 268 19.13 -8.48 -6.93
N VAL A 269 19.47 -8.89 -5.71
CA VAL A 269 20.84 -9.27 -5.32
C VAL A 269 21.08 -10.77 -5.40
N THR A 270 20.05 -11.59 -5.17
CA THR A 270 20.16 -13.06 -5.23
C THR A 270 20.33 -13.52 -6.68
N PRO A 271 21.31 -14.40 -6.99
CA PRO A 271 21.61 -14.84 -8.37
C PRO A 271 20.44 -15.47 -9.12
N GLU A 272 19.59 -16.21 -8.40
CA GLU A 272 18.40 -16.89 -8.93
C GLU A 272 17.13 -16.04 -8.80
N HIS A 273 17.25 -14.79 -8.32
CA HIS A 273 16.14 -13.85 -8.12
C HIS A 273 14.96 -14.41 -7.29
N GLU A 274 15.26 -15.35 -6.40
CA GLU A 274 14.27 -16.08 -5.61
C GLU A 274 13.52 -15.18 -4.61
N LEU A 275 12.27 -15.56 -4.32
CA LEU A 275 11.48 -14.91 -3.27
C LEU A 275 11.90 -15.39 -1.89
N ASN A 276 12.26 -14.45 -1.02
CA ASN A 276 12.37 -14.73 0.40
C ASN A 276 10.98 -14.84 1.03
N ARG A 277 10.64 -16.02 1.57
CA ARG A 277 9.31 -16.32 2.15
C ARG A 277 8.94 -15.39 3.29
N ALA A 278 9.88 -15.09 4.19
CA ALA A 278 9.62 -14.22 5.33
C ALA A 278 9.29 -12.78 4.87
N LEU A 279 10.09 -12.22 3.97
CA LEU A 279 9.85 -10.89 3.40
C LEU A 279 8.54 -10.84 2.61
N LEU A 280 8.21 -11.90 1.87
CA LEU A 280 6.93 -12.02 1.17
C LEU A 280 5.76 -11.97 2.17
N TYR A 281 5.77 -12.80 3.21
CA TYR A 281 4.68 -12.83 4.19
C TYR A 281 4.55 -11.51 4.96
N LEU A 282 5.67 -10.89 5.34
CA LEU A 282 5.65 -9.57 5.98
C LEU A 282 5.06 -8.51 5.04
N THR A 283 5.36 -8.56 3.74
CA THR A 283 4.75 -7.68 2.73
C THR A 283 3.24 -7.94 2.62
N CYS A 284 2.82 -9.20 2.57
CA CYS A 284 1.40 -9.59 2.50
C CYS A 284 0.59 -9.14 3.73
N ILE A 285 1.24 -9.01 4.89
CA ILE A 285 0.59 -8.55 6.12
C ILE A 285 0.59 -7.02 6.18
N PHE A 286 1.75 -6.38 6.08
CA PHE A 286 1.90 -4.98 6.45
C PHE A 286 1.52 -4.00 5.35
N THR A 287 1.79 -4.32 4.09
CA THR A 287 1.45 -3.40 2.99
C THR A 287 -0.07 -3.23 2.83
N PRO A 288 -0.90 -4.31 2.84
CA PRO A 288 -2.34 -4.14 2.78
C PRO A 288 -2.96 -3.56 4.06
N LEU A 289 -2.30 -3.74 5.22
CA LEU A 289 -2.74 -3.21 6.51
C LEU A 289 -2.48 -1.69 6.67
N HIS A 290 -1.78 -1.06 5.73
CA HIS A 290 -1.42 0.37 5.77
C HIS A 290 -2.59 1.29 6.14
N GLY A 291 -3.79 1.06 5.57
CA GLY A 291 -4.99 1.85 5.87
C GLY A 291 -5.46 1.74 7.33
N ALA A 292 -5.43 0.54 7.91
CA ALA A 292 -5.70 0.36 9.34
C ALA A 292 -4.65 1.06 10.22
N MET A 293 -3.39 1.06 9.80
CA MET A 293 -2.32 1.76 10.52
C MET A 293 -2.50 3.27 10.47
N ASN A 294 -2.95 3.82 9.34
CA ASN A 294 -3.33 5.23 9.22
C ASN A 294 -4.52 5.58 10.13
N ALA A 295 -5.55 4.74 10.15
CA ALA A 295 -6.70 4.93 11.03
C ALA A 295 -6.28 4.89 12.51
N LEU A 296 -5.40 3.96 12.88
CA LEU A 296 -4.84 3.86 14.23
C LEU A 296 -4.00 5.10 14.59
N ALA A 297 -3.15 5.59 13.67
CA ALA A 297 -2.36 6.79 13.87
C ALA A 297 -3.23 8.03 14.17
N TYR A 298 -4.44 8.08 13.61
CA TYR A 298 -5.44 9.09 13.98
C TYR A 298 -6.07 8.82 15.36
N GLY A 299 -6.47 7.58 15.62
CA GLY A 299 -7.25 7.18 16.80
C GLY A 299 -6.52 7.15 18.14
N VAL A 300 -5.20 6.91 18.16
CA VAL A 300 -4.42 6.61 19.41
C VAL A 300 -4.29 7.78 20.40
N ASN A 301 -4.75 8.99 20.07
CA ASN A 301 -4.53 10.16 20.92
C ASN A 301 -5.76 10.64 21.72
N GLN A 302 -6.34 9.76 22.54
CA GLN A 302 -7.30 10.18 23.56
C GLN A 302 -6.77 9.93 24.98
N LYS A 303 -6.64 11.02 25.75
CA LYS A 303 -6.95 10.96 27.18
C LYS A 303 -8.46 11.10 27.29
N VAL A 304 -9.19 9.98 27.36
CA VAL A 304 -10.58 9.96 27.84
C VAL A 304 -10.51 9.71 29.35
N PRO A 305 -10.93 10.64 30.22
CA PRO A 305 -11.29 10.29 31.58
C PRO A 305 -12.44 9.27 31.54
N PRO A 306 -12.45 8.21 32.37
CA PRO A 306 -13.45 7.16 32.29
C PRO A 306 -14.84 7.73 32.59
N ALA A 307 -15.66 7.88 31.55
CA ALA A 307 -17.08 8.13 31.69
C ALA A 307 -17.82 6.81 31.42
N THR A 308 -18.39 6.31 32.50
CA THR A 308 -19.31 5.17 32.67
C THR A 308 -20.16 4.79 31.44
N SER A 309 -20.04 3.51 31.07
CA SER A 309 -21.05 2.61 30.49
C SER A 309 -21.99 3.15 29.39
N GLY A 310 -21.70 2.78 28.13
CA GLY A 310 -22.69 2.75 27.03
C GLY A 310 -22.21 3.24 25.66
N THR A 311 -21.03 3.87 25.55
CA THR A 311 -20.63 4.67 24.38
C THR A 311 -19.22 4.35 23.84
N GLU A 312 -18.88 3.08 23.63
CA GLU A 312 -17.58 2.75 23.00
C GLU A 312 -17.55 3.07 21.49
N SER A 313 -18.68 2.98 20.78
CA SER A 313 -18.74 3.36 19.36
C SER A 313 -18.77 4.88 19.12
N LEU A 314 -19.10 5.69 20.13
CA LEU A 314 -19.13 7.16 19.99
C LEU A 314 -17.75 7.81 20.21
N ALA A 315 -16.83 7.13 20.91
CA ALA A 315 -15.51 7.67 21.20
C ALA A 315 -14.63 7.82 19.95
N LEU A 316 -14.78 6.93 18.97
CA LEU A 316 -14.00 6.97 17.72
C LEU A 316 -14.37 8.16 16.83
N CYS A 317 -15.63 8.59 16.87
CA CYS A 317 -16.14 9.61 15.96
C CYS A 317 -16.09 11.05 16.51
N HIS A 318 -15.93 11.25 17.82
CA HIS A 318 -15.72 12.57 18.43
C HIS A 318 -14.25 13.07 18.37
N ALA A 319 -13.35 12.30 17.75
CA ALA A 319 -11.90 12.54 17.70
C ALA A 319 -11.43 13.62 16.71
#